data_AF-A0A6N9VJ27-F1
#
_entry.id   AF-A0A6N9VJ27-F1
#
_cell.length_a   1.000
_cell.length_b   1.000
_cell.length_c   1.000
_cell.angle_alpha   90.00
_cell.angle_beta   90.00
_cell.angle_gamma   90.00
#
_symmetry.space_group_name_H-M   'P 1'
#
loop_
_entity.id
_entity.type
_entity.pdbx_description
1 polymer ?
#
loop_
_entity_poly.entity_id
_entity_poly.type
_entity_poly.pdbx_seq_one_letter_code
_entity_poly.pdbx_strand_id
1 'polypeptide(L)'
;MTSTSEMIDEKPRTSPPDSASAPSATLGGDRKGTVEQLALLLFIVVPFLALLAAVPLAWGWGVSWLDLGLMVFFYFLGCHGITIGFHRY
;
A
#
# COMPACT_ATOMS: atom_id res chain seq x y z
N MET A 1 -7.64 17.86 -69.90
CA MET A 1 -6.25 17.38 -69.70
C MET A 1 -6.16 16.78 -68.32
N THR A 2 -5.82 15.50 -68.30
CA THR A 2 -5.51 14.61 -67.18
C THR A 2 -4.32 15.11 -66.35
N SER A 3 -4.40 15.02 -65.02
CA SER A 3 -3.54 14.11 -64.25
C SER A 3 -4.11 13.89 -62.85
N THR A 4 -4.58 12.66 -62.64
CA THR A 4 -4.56 11.99 -61.34
C THR A 4 -3.11 11.66 -60.98
N SER A 5 -2.84 11.16 -59.76
CA SER A 5 -1.51 10.79 -59.20
C SER A 5 -0.72 12.00 -58.66
N GLU A 6 -0.06 11.99 -57.50
CA GLU A 6 0.34 10.93 -56.59
C GLU A 6 1.17 11.62 -55.50
N MET A 7 0.53 12.07 -54.43
CA MET A 7 1.22 12.22 -53.15
C MET A 7 0.20 12.16 -52.02
N ILE A 8 -0.67 11.16 -52.14
CA ILE A 8 -1.13 10.44 -50.98
C ILE A 8 0.11 9.63 -50.58
N ASP A 9 1.05 10.28 -49.87
CA ASP A 9 2.09 9.54 -49.16
C ASP A 9 1.41 8.89 -47.96
N GLU A 10 0.78 7.76 -48.28
CA GLU A 10 0.40 6.73 -47.34
C GLU A 10 1.69 6.23 -46.69
N LYS A 11 2.12 6.95 -45.65
CA LYS A 11 3.11 6.44 -44.70
C LYS A 11 2.61 5.06 -44.24
N PRO A 12 3.39 3.99 -44.43
CA PRO A 12 3.00 2.66 -44.00
C PRO A 12 2.58 2.69 -42.53
N ARG A 13 1.38 2.15 -42.26
CA ARG A 13 0.81 1.94 -40.93
C ARG A 13 1.89 1.50 -39.93
N THR A 14 2.13 2.32 -38.94
CA THR A 14 2.42 1.81 -37.60
C THR A 14 1.23 2.19 -36.74
N SER A 15 0.38 1.21 -36.46
CA SER A 15 -0.40 1.19 -35.23
C SER A 15 0.50 1.70 -34.10
N PRO A 16 0.06 2.59 -33.20
CA PRO A 16 0.79 2.71 -31.95
C PRO A 16 0.87 1.28 -31.38
N PRO A 17 2.06 0.76 -31.05
CA PRO A 17 2.10 -0.44 -30.24
C PRO A 17 1.23 -0.14 -29.02
N ASP A 18 0.30 -1.06 -28.78
CA ASP A 18 -0.60 -1.14 -27.65
C ASP A 18 -0.11 -0.30 -26.48
N SER A 19 -0.97 0.58 -25.97
CA SER A 19 -0.88 1.19 -24.64
C SER A 19 0.09 0.41 -23.77
N ALA A 20 1.34 0.90 -23.71
CA ALA A 20 2.43 0.19 -23.08
C ALA A 20 1.98 -0.06 -21.65
N SER A 21 1.57 -1.30 -21.40
CA SER A 21 1.17 -1.76 -20.09
C SER A 21 2.36 -1.49 -19.20
N ALA A 22 2.26 -0.45 -18.37
CA ALA A 22 3.36 -0.08 -17.48
C ALA A 22 3.75 -1.35 -16.74
N PRO A 23 5.03 -1.76 -16.77
CA PRO A 23 5.44 -3.00 -16.11
C PRO A 23 4.99 -2.93 -14.66
N SER A 24 4.24 -3.95 -14.23
CA SER A 24 3.75 -4.04 -12.87
C SER A 24 4.92 -3.81 -11.92
N ALA A 25 4.89 -2.70 -11.16
CA ALA A 25 5.97 -2.30 -10.25
C ALA A 25 6.06 -3.21 -9.01
N THR A 26 5.16 -4.19 -8.92
CA THR A 26 5.28 -5.33 -8.00
C THR A 26 6.00 -6.46 -8.73
N LEU A 27 6.97 -7.10 -8.06
CA LEU A 27 7.60 -8.38 -8.45
C LEU A 27 6.56 -9.54 -8.45
N GLY A 28 5.37 -9.32 -9.00
CA GLY A 28 4.19 -10.19 -8.92
C GLY A 28 4.20 -11.38 -9.88
N GLY A 29 5.36 -11.70 -10.47
CA GLY A 29 5.51 -12.87 -11.35
C GLY A 29 5.68 -14.18 -10.59
N ASP A 30 6.10 -14.13 -9.32
CA ASP A 30 6.29 -15.31 -8.49
C ASP A 30 4.93 -15.77 -7.93
N ARG A 31 4.42 -16.90 -8.46
CA ARG A 31 3.31 -17.62 -7.82
C ARG A 31 3.77 -18.13 -6.46
N LYS A 32 3.50 -17.37 -5.40
CA LYS A 32 3.65 -17.84 -4.02
C LYS A 32 2.77 -19.08 -3.86
N GLY A 33 3.34 -20.20 -3.42
CA GLY A 33 2.56 -21.37 -3.09
C GLY A 33 1.55 -21.06 -1.98
N THR A 34 0.50 -21.87 -1.88
CA THR A 34 -0.56 -21.69 -0.88
C THR A 34 -0.01 -21.65 0.55
N VAL A 35 1.10 -22.34 0.81
CA VAL A 35 1.77 -22.37 2.12
C VAL A 35 2.44 -21.03 2.43
N GLU A 36 3.19 -20.46 1.50
CA GLU A 36 3.85 -19.17 1.66
C GLU A 36 2.82 -18.05 1.86
N GLN A 37 1.71 -18.09 1.11
CA GLN A 37 0.64 -17.12 1.27
C GLN A 37 -0.07 -17.26 2.62
N LEU A 38 -0.31 -18.48 3.10
CA LEU A 38 -0.90 -18.71 4.42
C LEU A 38 0.04 -18.28 5.53
N ALA A 39 1.34 -18.58 5.42
CA ALA A 39 2.33 -18.17 6.40
C ALA A 39 2.43 -16.64 6.50
N LEU A 40 2.44 -15.94 5.36
CA LEU A 40 2.40 -14.47 5.32
C LEU A 40 1.11 -13.92 5.94
N LEU A 41 -0.03 -14.52 5.61
CA LEU A 41 -1.31 -14.12 6.19
C LEU A 41 -1.29 -14.27 7.72
N LEU A 42 -0.82 -15.41 8.23
CA LEU A 42 -0.70 -15.65 9.67
C LEU A 42 0.24 -14.64 10.31
N PHE A 43 1.40 -14.37 9.70
CA PHE A 43 2.36 -13.39 10.21
C PHE A 43 1.75 -11.98 10.33
N ILE A 44 0.87 -11.61 9.40
CA ILE A 44 0.16 -10.33 9.45
C ILE A 44 -0.94 -10.36 10.50
N VAL A 45 -1.81 -11.38 10.49
CA VAL A 45 -3.06 -11.39 11.26
C VAL A 45 -2.85 -11.73 12.74
N VAL A 46 -1.92 -12.65 13.05
CA VAL A 46 -1.63 -13.08 14.43
C VAL A 46 -1.30 -11.93 15.38
N PRO A 47 -0.42 -10.96 15.06
CA PRO A 47 -0.12 -9.86 15.99
C PRO A 47 -1.34 -8.97 16.28
N PHE A 48 -2.23 -8.74 15.31
CA PHE A 48 -3.47 -7.98 15.56
C PHE A 48 -4.44 -8.75 16.45
N LEU A 49 -4.63 -10.05 16.20
CA LEU A 49 -5.42 -10.91 17.07
C LEU A 49 -4.86 -10.96 18.49
N ALA A 50 -3.53 -11.07 18.62
CA ALA A 50 -2.85 -11.05 19.90
C ALA A 50 -3.10 -9.74 20.65
N LEU A 51 -3.04 -8.58 19.98
CA LEU A 51 -3.36 -7.30 20.60
C LEU A 51 -4.83 -7.24 21.07
N LEU A 52 -5.78 -7.65 20.21
CA LEU A 52 -7.20 -7.68 20.54
C LEU A 52 -7.50 -8.61 21.73
N ALA A 53 -6.79 -9.72 21.86
CA ALA A 53 -6.91 -10.65 22.98
C ALA A 53 -6.20 -10.14 24.25
N ALA A 54 -5.05 -9.49 24.10
CA ALA A 54 -4.24 -9.01 25.22
C ALA A 54 -4.95 -7.93 26.03
N VAL A 55 -5.66 -7.00 25.37
CA VAL A 55 -6.37 -5.90 26.04
C VAL A 55 -7.39 -6.40 27.07
N PRO A 56 -8.39 -7.25 26.74
CA PRO A 56 -9.34 -7.75 27.72
C PRO A 56 -8.68 -8.69 28.75
N LEU A 57 -7.66 -9.47 28.36
CA LEU A 57 -6.98 -10.38 29.28
C LEU A 57 -6.17 -9.64 30.35
N ALA A 58 -5.54 -8.52 29.99
CA ALA A 58 -4.78 -7.68 30.90
C ALA A 58 -5.65 -6.65 31.64
N TRP A 59 -6.96 -6.57 31.33
CA TRP A 59 -7.85 -5.55 31.87
C TRP A 59 -8.08 -5.73 33.37
N GLY A 60 -7.76 -4.71 34.16
CA GLY A 60 -7.92 -4.73 35.62
C GLY A 60 -6.75 -5.37 36.39
N TRP A 61 -5.79 -6.02 35.71
CA TRP A 61 -4.57 -6.53 36.35
C TRP A 61 -3.29 -5.82 35.85
N GLY A 62 -3.25 -5.38 34.60
CA GLY A 62 -2.10 -4.67 34.01
C GLY A 62 -2.45 -3.48 33.12
N VAL A 63 -3.71 -3.36 32.68
CA VAL A 63 -4.20 -2.21 31.90
C VAL A 63 -5.34 -1.54 32.67
N SER A 64 -5.20 -0.24 32.86
CA SER A 64 -6.14 0.65 33.56
C SER A 64 -6.56 1.83 32.68
N TRP A 65 -7.56 2.58 33.14
CA TRP A 65 -7.99 3.82 32.49
C TRP A 65 -6.88 4.87 32.39
N LEU A 66 -5.95 4.88 33.36
CA LEU A 66 -4.79 5.76 33.32
C LEU A 66 -3.88 5.41 32.14
N ASP A 67 -3.63 4.11 31.90
CA ASP A 67 -2.77 3.65 30.81
C ASP A 67 -3.36 4.03 29.45
N LEU A 68 -4.68 3.90 29.29
CA LEU A 68 -5.37 4.36 28.08
C LEU A 68 -5.26 5.88 27.90
N GLY A 69 -5.45 6.65 28.99
CA GLY A 69 -5.30 8.10 28.94
C GLY A 69 -3.90 8.54 28.54
N LEU A 70 -2.87 7.90 29.11
CA LEU A 70 -1.46 8.14 28.77
C LEU A 70 -1.17 7.75 27.32
N MET A 71 -1.65 6.59 26.87
CA MET A 71 -1.50 6.14 25.48
C MET A 71 -2.07 7.19 24.51
N VAL A 72 -3.30 7.63 24.73
CA VAL A 72 -3.96 8.63 23.87
C VAL A 72 -3.19 9.96 23.90
N PHE A 73 -2.84 10.46 25.08
CA PHE A 73 -2.11 11.72 25.21
C PHE A 73 -0.75 11.69 24.49
N PHE A 74 0.07 10.67 24.75
CA PHE A 74 1.39 10.57 24.14
C PHE A 74 1.34 10.26 22.64
N TYR A 75 0.32 9.53 22.17
CA TYR A 75 0.07 9.35 20.75
C TYR A 75 -0.13 10.71 20.06
N PHE A 76 -1.06 11.52 20.57
CA PHE A 76 -1.30 12.84 19.99
C PHE A 76 -0.12 13.78 20.14
N LEU A 77 0.56 13.77 21.29
CA LEU A 77 1.74 14.60 21.51
C LEU A 77 2.86 14.26 20.52
N GLY A 78 3.13 12.98 20.29
CA GLY A 78 4.11 12.50 19.32
C GLY A 78 3.73 12.86 17.88
N CYS A 79 2.48 12.57 17.48
CA CYS A 79 1.97 12.90 16.14
C CYS A 79 1.97 14.42 15.88
N HIS A 80 1.61 15.24 16.86
CA HIS A 80 1.70 16.70 16.75
C HIS A 80 3.15 17.16 16.66
N GLY A 81 4.06 16.54 17.42
CA GLY A 81 5.49 16.79 17.31
C GLY A 81 6.02 16.56 15.89
N ILE A 82 5.60 15.47 15.24
CA ILE A 82 5.98 15.20 13.84
C ILE A 82 5.34 16.21 12.89
N THR A 83 4.01 16.35 12.94
CA THR A 83 3.25 17.18 11.99
C THR A 83 3.59 18.66 12.08
N ILE A 84 3.77 19.22 13.28
CA ILE A 84 4.16 20.62 13.50
C ILE A 84 5.68 20.78 13.35
N GLY A 85 6.47 19.84 13.87
CA GLY A 85 7.93 19.94 13.90
C GLY A 85 8.58 19.85 12.52
N PHE A 86 8.12 18.91 11.68
CA PHE A 86 8.60 18.72 10.31
C PHE A 86 7.78 19.50 9.27
N HIS A 87 6.78 20.29 9.69
CA HIS A 87 5.92 21.04 8.76
C HIS A 87 6.68 21.99 7.82
N ARG A 88 7.93 22.33 8.13
CA ARG A 88 8.72 23.37 7.49
C ARG A 88 10.09 22.91 6.99
N TYR A 89 10.34 21.60 7.01
CA TYR A 89 11.60 20.99 6.57
C TYR A 89 11.32 19.86 5.59
#